data_AF-A0A4R6G5P8-F1
#
_entry.id   AF-A0A4R6G5P8-F1
#
_cell.length_a   1.000
_cell.length_b   1.000
_cell.length_c   1.000
_cell.angle_alpha   90.00
_cell.angle_beta   90.00
_cell.angle_gamma   90.00
#
_symmetry.space_group_name_H-M   'P 1'
#
loop_
_entity.id
_entity.type
_entity.pdbx_description
1 polymer ?
#
loop_
_entity_poly.entity_id
_entity_poly.type
_entity_poly.pdbx_seq_one_letter_code
_entity_poly.pdbx_strand_id
1 'polypeptide(L)'
;MEQIFSQPDISLGIVEMDKAHKVLMREIMSLMQAPNFELARRLPYLVELLETDFRIEEQLMESMDYPELRAHREQHASLLGVMHHTVTKAMNEDYLLPREVLNTLPQWFLWHLVKMDASFVKALKAAGAMPVNHFVFKPKQWSEKHSHHIGHVRS
;
A
#
# COMPACT_ATOMS: atom_id res chain seq x y z
N MET A 1 -28.35 -6.30 8.46
CA MET A 1 -27.18 -6.72 9.24
C MET A 1 -25.98 -5.96 8.70
N GLU A 2 -25.59 -4.87 9.37
CA GLU A 2 -24.33 -4.18 9.08
C GLU A 2 -23.18 -5.14 9.37
N GLN A 3 -22.47 -5.57 8.32
CA GLN A 3 -21.18 -6.22 8.50
C GLN A 3 -20.20 -5.15 8.99
N ILE A 4 -20.04 -5.07 10.30
CA ILE A 4 -18.93 -4.36 10.92
C ILE A 4 -17.67 -5.17 10.58
N PHE A 5 -17.04 -4.84 9.46
CA PHE A 5 -15.64 -5.22 9.24
C PHE A 5 -14.82 -4.43 10.24
N SER A 6 -14.63 -4.99 11.44
CA SER A 6 -13.59 -4.53 12.34
C SER A 6 -12.27 -4.66 11.60
N GLN A 7 -11.62 -3.54 11.29
CA GLN A 7 -10.29 -3.60 10.67
C GLN A 7 -9.37 -4.42 11.60
N PRO A 8 -8.63 -5.40 11.07
CA PRO A 8 -7.65 -6.12 11.87
C PRO A 8 -6.71 -5.10 12.52
N ASP A 9 -6.34 -5.34 13.79
CA ASP A 9 -5.40 -4.47 14.47
C ASP A 9 -4.02 -4.65 13.85
N ILE A 10 -3.73 -3.75 12.91
CA ILE A 10 -2.45 -3.67 12.19
C ILE A 10 -1.44 -2.77 12.90
N SER A 11 -1.72 -2.39 14.15
CA SER A 11 -0.86 -1.48 14.90
C SER A 11 0.29 -2.26 15.55
N LEU A 12 1.52 -1.93 15.21
CA LEU A 12 2.74 -2.44 15.82
C LEU A 12 3.29 -1.49 16.90
N GLY A 13 2.65 -0.34 17.07
CA GLY A 13 2.99 0.66 18.08
C GLY A 13 4.12 1.59 17.64
N ILE A 14 4.35 1.69 16.33
CA ILE A 14 5.15 2.75 15.71
C ILE A 14 4.18 3.63 14.94
N VAL A 15 4.00 4.87 15.39
CA VAL A 15 2.90 5.74 14.93
C VAL A 15 2.91 5.94 13.41
N GLU A 16 4.08 6.15 12.82
CA GLU A 16 4.25 6.41 11.39
C GLU A 16 3.95 5.17 10.54
N MET A 17 4.47 4.01 10.96
CA MET A 17 4.25 2.71 10.33
C MET A 17 2.77 2.31 10.44
N ASP A 18 2.18 2.42 11.63
CA ASP A 18 0.76 2.15 11.86
C ASP A 18 -0.14 3.03 10.99
N LYS A 19 0.24 4.29 10.75
CA LYS A 19 -0.48 5.20 9.84
C LYS A 19 -0.34 4.75 8.40
N ALA A 20 0.85 4.41 7.93
CA ALA A 20 1.10 3.97 6.57
C ALA A 20 0.33 2.68 6.26
N HIS A 21 0.39 1.69 7.15
CA HIS A 21 -0.35 0.43 7.04
C HIS A 21 -1.86 0.64 7.01
N LYS A 22 -2.39 1.56 7.83
CA LYS A 22 -3.83 1.94 7.80
C LYS A 22 -4.23 2.60 6.49
N VAL A 23 -3.37 3.41 5.89
CA VAL A 23 -3.61 4.02 4.57
C VAL A 23 -3.61 2.93 3.49
N LEU A 24 -2.62 2.04 3.50
CA LEU A 24 -2.52 0.91 2.56
C LEU A 24 -3.74 0.01 2.63
N MET A 25 -4.11 -0.48 3.82
CA MET A 25 -5.26 -1.35 4.01
C MET A 25 -6.57 -0.70 3.55
N ARG A 26 -6.74 0.61 3.81
CA ARG A 26 -7.91 1.35 3.34
C ARG A 26 -7.97 1.44 1.82
N GLU A 27 -6.84 1.72 1.16
CA GLU A 27 -6.81 1.79 -0.31
C GLU A 27 -7.05 0.41 -0.93
N ILE A 28 -6.46 -0.66 -0.37
CA ILE A 28 -6.71 -2.04 -0.81
C ILE A 28 -8.20 -2.36 -0.72
N MET A 29 -8.84 -2.14 0.44
CA MET A 29 -10.27 -2.38 0.62
C MET A 29 -11.13 -1.54 -0.32
N SER A 30 -10.74 -0.29 -0.57
CA SER A 30 -11.46 0.59 -1.50
C SER A 30 -11.36 0.09 -2.94
N LEU A 31 -10.19 -0.38 -3.37
CA LEU A 31 -9.94 -0.94 -4.70
C LEU A 31 -10.67 -2.27 -4.93
N MET A 32 -10.80 -3.11 -3.91
CA MET A 32 -11.59 -4.35 -4.00
C MET A 32 -13.04 -4.07 -4.41
N GLN A 33 -13.62 -2.97 -3.90
CA GLN A 33 -15.00 -2.57 -4.18
C GLN A 33 -15.15 -1.63 -5.38
N ALA A 34 -14.04 -1.07 -5.88
CA ALA A 34 -14.05 -0.15 -7.01
C ALA A 34 -14.50 -0.86 -8.29
N PRO A 35 -15.20 -0.18 -9.22
CA PRO A 35 -15.54 -0.76 -10.52
C PRO A 35 -14.29 -0.94 -11.40
N ASN A 36 -14.33 -1.87 -12.36
CA ASN A 36 -13.17 -2.24 -13.19
C ASN A 36 -12.52 -1.02 -13.88
N PHE A 37 -13.34 -0.11 -14.41
CA PHE A 37 -12.86 1.06 -15.15
C PHE A 37 -12.06 2.04 -14.28
N GLU A 38 -12.13 1.96 -12.95
CA GLU A 38 -11.30 2.77 -12.05
C GLU A 38 -9.94 2.14 -11.77
N LEU A 39 -9.77 0.83 -11.95
CA LEU A 39 -8.59 0.10 -11.51
C LEU A 39 -7.31 0.60 -12.20
N ALA A 40 -7.37 0.86 -13.51
CA ALA A 40 -6.24 1.38 -14.27
C ALA A 40 -5.74 2.73 -13.73
N ARG A 41 -6.66 3.57 -13.23
CA ARG A 41 -6.34 4.89 -12.68
C ARG A 41 -5.81 4.81 -11.25
N ARG A 42 -6.31 3.86 -10.45
CA ARG A 42 -6.09 3.83 -8.99
C ARG A 42 -4.99 2.87 -8.54
N LEU A 43 -4.79 1.74 -9.24
CA LEU A 43 -3.71 0.81 -8.91
C LEU A 43 -2.32 1.45 -8.86
N PRO A 44 -1.94 2.40 -9.75
CA PRO A 44 -0.66 3.09 -9.65
C PRO A 44 -0.45 3.81 -8.31
N TYR A 45 -1.51 4.37 -7.72
CA TYR A 45 -1.45 5.02 -6.42
C TYR A 45 -1.21 4.01 -5.29
N LEU A 46 -1.83 2.83 -5.35
CA LEU A 46 -1.53 1.75 -4.40
C LEU A 46 -0.07 1.30 -4.51
N VAL A 47 0.48 1.21 -5.72
CA VAL A 47 1.90 0.90 -5.93
C VAL A 47 2.80 1.96 -5.31
N GLU A 48 2.52 3.24 -5.51
CA GLU A 48 3.29 4.35 -4.90
C GLU A 48 3.29 4.29 -3.37
N LEU A 49 2.14 3.96 -2.77
CA LEU A 49 2.02 3.76 -1.32
C LEU A 49 2.91 2.60 -0.84
N LEU A 50 2.87 1.45 -1.52
CA LEU A 50 3.68 0.28 -1.18
C LEU A 50 5.18 0.56 -1.33
N GLU A 51 5.60 1.16 -2.45
CA GLU A 51 7.01 1.50 -2.70
C GLU A 51 7.55 2.48 -1.65
N THR A 52 6.72 3.43 -1.23
CA THR A 52 7.12 4.41 -0.21
C THR A 52 7.28 3.76 1.16
N ASP A 53 6.32 2.93 1.56
CA ASP A 53 6.33 2.22 2.84
C ASP A 53 7.53 1.27 2.93
N PHE A 54 7.69 0.40 1.92
CA PHE A 54 8.80 -0.55 1.83
C PHE A 54 10.16 0.12 1.83
N ARG A 55 10.33 1.24 1.11
CA ARG A 55 11.59 1.99 1.12
C ARG A 55 11.93 2.52 2.51
N ILE A 56 10.94 3.03 3.25
CA ILE A 56 11.15 3.55 4.60
C ILE A 56 11.55 2.41 5.55
N GLU A 57 10.82 1.30 5.52
CA GLU A 57 11.11 0.13 6.36
C GLU A 57 12.50 -0.44 6.07
N GLU A 58 12.85 -0.61 4.79
CA GLU A 58 14.15 -1.11 4.38
C GLU A 58 15.30 -0.19 4.80
N GLN A 59 15.13 1.14 4.68
CA GLN A 59 16.13 2.11 5.14
C GLN A 59 16.35 2.03 6.66
N LEU A 60 15.28 1.83 7.43
CA LEU A 60 15.39 1.63 8.87
C LEU A 60 16.11 0.32 9.19
N MET A 61 15.75 -0.78 8.52
CA MET A 61 16.42 -2.07 8.66
C MET A 61 17.90 -2.00 8.29
N GLU A 62 18.27 -1.28 7.22
CA GLU A 62 19.67 -1.02 6.86
C GLU A 62 20.41 -0.25 7.95
N SER A 63 19.80 0.81 8.48
CA SER A 63 20.45 1.68 9.46
C SER A 63 20.81 0.99 10.78
N MET A 64 20.21 -0.17 11.05
CA MET A 64 20.41 -0.96 12.26
C MET A 64 21.01 -2.34 11.99
N ASP A 65 21.53 -2.59 10.78
CA ASP A 65 22.09 -3.87 10.35
C ASP A 65 21.14 -5.06 10.63
N TYR A 66 19.85 -4.89 10.33
CA TYR A 66 18.82 -5.87 10.66
C TYR A 66 19.11 -7.22 9.95
N PRO A 67 19.27 -8.35 10.70
CA PRO A 67 19.75 -9.61 10.12
C PRO A 67 18.88 -10.17 8.98
N GLU A 68 17.56 -9.97 9.06
CA GLU A 68 16.60 -10.53 8.10
C GLU A 68 16.26 -9.57 6.94
N LEU A 69 16.99 -8.46 6.79
CA LEU A 69 16.75 -7.44 5.75
C LEU A 69 16.66 -8.05 4.34
N ARG A 70 17.54 -9.00 4.01
CA ARG A 70 17.54 -9.63 2.68
C ARG A 70 16.23 -10.38 2.40
N ALA A 71 15.77 -11.20 3.34
CA ALA A 71 14.53 -11.95 3.19
C ALA A 71 13.31 -11.01 3.14
N HIS A 72 13.37 -9.90 3.89
CA HIS A 72 12.33 -8.88 3.89
C HIS A 72 12.20 -8.20 2.51
N ARG A 73 13.32 -7.77 1.94
CA ARG A 73 13.40 -7.19 0.59
C ARG A 73 12.89 -8.13 -0.50
N GLU A 74 13.19 -9.43 -0.38
CA GLU A 74 12.71 -10.42 -1.34
C GLU A 74 11.18 -10.48 -1.36
N GLN A 75 10.51 -10.37 -0.20
CA GLN A 75 9.04 -10.32 -0.14
C GLN A 75 8.49 -9.02 -0.74
N HIS A 76 9.08 -7.87 -0.40
CA HIS A 76 8.70 -6.58 -0.97
C HIS A 76 8.82 -6.56 -2.50
N ALA A 77 10.00 -6.97 -3.02
CA ALA A 77 10.26 -7.00 -4.45
C ALA A 77 9.33 -7.95 -5.19
N SER A 78 9.02 -9.11 -4.61
CA SER A 78 8.06 -10.05 -5.18
C SER A 78 6.66 -9.44 -5.29
N LEU A 79 6.16 -8.78 -4.24
CA LEU A 79 4.86 -8.12 -4.31
C LEU A 79 4.87 -6.98 -5.33
N LEU A 80 5.88 -6.10 -5.30
CA LEU A 80 5.97 -4.98 -6.24
C LEU A 80 5.98 -5.46 -7.69
N GLY A 81 6.68 -6.56 -8.00
CA GLY A 81 6.65 -7.18 -9.32
C GLY A 81 5.25 -7.60 -9.76
N VAL A 82 4.50 -8.27 -8.86
CA VAL A 82 3.10 -8.65 -9.11
C VAL A 82 2.22 -7.42 -9.31
N MET A 83 2.40 -6.38 -8.50
CA MET A 83 1.59 -5.16 -8.55
C MET A 83 1.86 -4.35 -9.83
N HIS A 84 3.10 -4.22 -10.27
CA HIS A 84 3.44 -3.56 -11.54
C HIS A 84 2.87 -4.31 -12.75
N HIS A 85 2.92 -5.65 -12.73
CA HIS A 85 2.26 -6.45 -13.76
C HIS A 85 0.74 -6.26 -13.74
N THR A 86 0.16 -6.19 -12.53
CA THR A 86 -1.27 -5.95 -12.32
C THR A 86 -1.74 -4.61 -12.87
N VAL A 87 -0.96 -3.54 -12.66
CA VAL A 87 -1.22 -2.22 -13.28
C VAL A 87 -1.25 -2.34 -14.80
N THR A 88 -0.25 -3.01 -15.39
CA THR A 88 -0.16 -3.23 -16.84
C THR A 88 -1.39 -3.95 -17.38
N LYS A 89 -1.90 -4.97 -16.68
CA LYS A 89 -3.13 -5.69 -17.06
C LYS A 89 -4.37 -4.80 -17.02
N ALA A 90 -4.54 -4.04 -15.93
CA ALA A 90 -5.67 -3.12 -15.79
C ALA A 90 -5.68 -2.03 -16.86
N MET A 91 -4.51 -1.51 -17.26
CA MET A 91 -4.39 -0.52 -18.35
C MET A 91 -4.80 -1.07 -19.73
N ASN A 92 -4.71 -2.38 -19.93
CA ASN A 92 -5.14 -3.06 -21.15
C ASN A 92 -6.58 -3.59 -21.05
N GLU A 93 -7.35 -3.14 -20.05
CA GLU A 93 -8.72 -3.59 -19.78
C GLU A 93 -8.86 -5.10 -19.49
N ASP A 94 -7.75 -5.77 -19.15
CA ASP A 94 -7.71 -7.16 -18.67
C ASP A 94 -7.80 -7.17 -17.14
N TYR A 95 -9.02 -7.34 -16.63
CA TYR A 95 -9.32 -7.21 -15.19
C TYR A 95 -9.28 -8.53 -14.41
N LEU A 96 -9.00 -9.66 -15.05
CA LEU A 96 -8.99 -10.96 -14.37
C LEU A 96 -7.89 -10.99 -13.29
N LEU A 97 -6.64 -10.71 -13.68
CA LEU A 97 -5.52 -10.66 -12.75
C LEU A 97 -5.67 -9.55 -11.69
N PRO A 98 -6.00 -8.29 -12.03
CA PRO A 98 -6.25 -7.26 -11.03
C PRO A 98 -7.23 -7.65 -9.94
N ARG A 99 -8.32 -8.35 -10.29
CA ARG A 99 -9.30 -8.82 -9.30
C ARG A 99 -8.74 -9.93 -8.43
N GLU A 100 -8.02 -10.88 -9.00
CA GLU A 100 -7.38 -11.95 -8.25
C GLU A 100 -6.35 -11.41 -7.24
N VAL A 101 -5.50 -10.48 -7.68
CA VAL A 101 -4.50 -9.84 -6.82
C VAL A 101 -5.17 -9.03 -5.71
N LEU A 102 -6.17 -8.20 -6.02
CA LEU A 102 -6.88 -7.42 -4.99
C LEU A 102 -7.59 -8.31 -3.96
N ASN A 103 -8.08 -9.49 -4.35
CA ASN A 103 -8.72 -10.43 -3.44
C ASN A 103 -7.73 -11.15 -2.50
N THR A 104 -6.46 -11.28 -2.90
CA THR A 104 -5.43 -12.00 -2.14
C THR A 104 -4.50 -11.06 -1.36
N LEU A 105 -4.39 -9.81 -1.79
CA LEU A 105 -3.50 -8.80 -1.21
C LEU A 105 -3.74 -8.53 0.29
N PRO A 106 -4.99 -8.46 0.82
CA PRO A 106 -5.20 -8.29 2.26
C PRO A 106 -4.60 -9.43 3.09
N GLN A 107 -4.71 -10.67 2.59
CA GLN A 107 -4.18 -11.84 3.27
C GLN A 107 -2.65 -11.84 3.27
N TRP A 108 -2.03 -11.47 2.14
CA TRP A 108 -0.58 -11.29 2.06
C TRP A 108 -0.11 -10.21 3.04
N PHE A 109 -0.79 -9.06 3.08
CA PHE A 109 -0.43 -7.93 3.93
C PHE A 109 -0.48 -8.30 5.41
N LEU A 110 -1.54 -8.98 5.85
CA LEU A 110 -1.65 -9.46 7.23
C LEU A 110 -0.60 -10.50 7.59
N TRP A 111 -0.30 -11.42 6.67
CA TRP A 111 0.75 -12.39 6.89
C TRP A 111 2.11 -11.71 7.04
N HIS A 112 2.43 -10.76 6.15
CA HIS A 112 3.67 -10.01 6.16
C HIS A 112 3.86 -9.25 7.47
N LEU A 113 2.82 -8.51 7.88
CA LEU A 113 2.78 -7.77 9.14
C LEU A 113 3.10 -8.66 10.35
N VAL A 114 2.41 -9.80 10.45
CA VAL A 114 2.52 -10.70 11.61
C VAL A 114 3.84 -11.46 11.63
N LYS A 115 4.36 -11.85 10.46
CA LYS A 115 5.54 -12.72 10.35
C LYS A 115 6.86 -11.97 10.25
N MET A 116 6.85 -10.77 9.69
CA MET A 116 8.07 -10.04 9.36
C MET A 116 8.13 -8.72 10.12
N ASP A 117 7.15 -7.85 9.93
CA ASP A 117 7.14 -6.49 10.47
C ASP A 117 7.12 -6.49 11.99
N ALA A 118 6.33 -7.36 12.62
CA ALA A 118 6.30 -7.50 14.07
C ALA A 118 7.68 -7.83 14.67
N SER A 119 8.47 -8.67 13.99
CA SER A 119 9.83 -9.03 14.41
C SER A 119 10.78 -7.86 14.22
N PHE A 120 10.66 -7.14 13.11
CA PHE A 120 11.42 -5.92 12.84
C PHE A 120 11.12 -4.84 13.88
N VAL A 121 9.85 -4.55 14.17
CA VAL A 121 9.45 -3.57 15.20
C VAL A 121 9.97 -3.93 16.58
N LYS A 122 9.98 -5.23 16.94
CA LYS A 122 10.58 -5.69 18.19
C LYS A 122 12.07 -5.39 18.25
N ALA A 123 12.80 -5.63 17.16
CA ALA A 123 14.22 -5.33 17.06
C ALA A 123 14.48 -3.82 17.12
N LEU A 124 13.67 -3.01 16.42
CA LEU A 124 13.80 -1.55 16.40
C LEU A 124 13.62 -0.96 17.81
N LYS A 125 12.59 -1.42 18.54
CA LYS A 125 12.36 -1.02 19.94
C LYS A 125 13.54 -1.42 20.85
N ALA A 126 14.11 -2.61 20.65
CA ALA A 126 15.26 -3.07 21.43
C ALA A 126 16.54 -2.27 21.15
N ALA A 127 16.71 -1.77 19.92
CA ALA A 127 17.84 -0.92 19.54
C ALA A 127 17.76 0.51 20.09
N GLY A 128 16.66 0.89 20.75
CA GLY A 128 16.46 2.26 21.25
C GLY A 128 16.26 3.31 20.15
N ALA A 129 16.19 2.86 18.89
CA ALA A 129 15.87 3.69 17.74
C ALA A 129 14.36 3.94 17.73
N MET A 130 13.92 4.99 18.43
CA MET A 130 12.60 5.56 18.15
C MET A 130 12.66 6.17 16.75
N PRO A 131 11.82 5.76 15.78
CA PRO A 131 11.83 6.37 14.47
C PRO A 131 11.62 7.88 14.64
N VAL A 132 12.60 8.63 14.18
CA VAL A 132 12.64 10.08 14.28
C VAL A 132 11.42 10.62 13.55
N ASN A 133 10.73 11.56 14.18
CA ASN A 133 9.43 12.14 13.84
C ASN A 133 9.45 12.98 12.53
N HIS A 134 10.10 12.51 11.45
CA HIS A 134 10.44 13.33 10.29
C HIS A 134 10.19 12.70 8.92
N PHE A 135 9.11 11.94 8.72
CA PHE A 135 8.72 11.59 7.34
C PHE A 135 7.21 11.76 7.15
N VAL A 136 6.79 13.02 7.00
CA VAL A 136 5.44 13.36 6.55
C VAL A 136 5.37 13.08 5.05
N PHE A 137 4.76 11.96 4.67
CA PHE A 137 4.29 11.76 3.30
C PHE A 137 3.22 12.82 3.00
N LYS A 138 3.52 13.73 2.08
CA LYS A 138 2.51 14.61 1.46
C LYS A 138 2.15 13.99 0.12
N PRO A 139 1.04 13.23 0.01
CA PRO A 139 0.59 12.76 -1.29
C PRO A 139 0.41 13.96 -2.21
N LYS A 140 0.89 13.84 -3.45
CA LYS A 140 0.65 14.84 -4.48
C LYS A 140 -0.87 14.92 -4.66
N GLN A 141 -1.47 16.05 -4.29
CA GLN A 141 -2.91 16.28 -4.43
C GLN A 141 -3.28 16.07 -5.91
N TRP A 142 -4.00 14.99 -6.20
CA TRP A 142 -4.59 14.79 -7.52
C TRP A 142 -5.73 15.80 -7.67
N SER A 143 -5.50 16.88 -8.42
CA SER A 143 -6.55 17.82 -8.75
C SER A 143 -7.45 17.21 -9.81
N GLU A 144 -8.68 16.85 -9.44
CA GLU A 144 -9.75 16.63 -10.41
C GLU A 144 -10.05 17.97 -11.12
N LYS A 145 -9.46 18.16 -12.30
CA LYS A 145 -9.86 19.22 -13.21
C LYS A 145 -10.16 18.64 -14.58
N HIS A 146 -11.33 18.02 -14.72
CA HIS A 146 -12.04 17.97 -16.00
C HIS A 146 -13.53 18.24 -15.76
N SER A 147 -13.86 19.53 -15.63
CA SER A 147 -15.24 20.00 -15.78
C SER A 147 -15.69 19.76 -17.22
N HIS A 148 -16.83 19.10 -17.34
CA HIS A 148 -17.55 18.88 -18.58
C HIS A 148 -17.77 20.21 -19.34
N HIS A 149 -17.29 20.28 -20.58
CA HIS A 149 -17.61 21.35 -21.49
C HIS A 149 -18.90 20.99 -22.23
N ILE A 150 -20.05 21.40 -21.68
CA ILE A 150 -21.33 21.38 -22.39
C ILE A 150 -21.30 22.51 -23.43
N GLY A 151 -21.01 22.15 -24.68
CA GLY A 151 -21.10 23.05 -25.83
C GLY A 151 -22.54 23.48 -26.06
N HIS A 152 -22.81 24.76 -25.84
CA HIS A 152 -24.04 25.43 -26.29
C HIS A 152 -23.95 25.61 -27.82
N VAL A 153 -24.73 24.84 -28.58
CA VAL A 153 -24.99 25.16 -29.99
C VAL A 153 -26.07 26.23 -30.02
N ARG A 154 -25.72 27.42 -30.54
CA ARG A 154 -26.68 28.42 -31.01
C ARG A 154 -26.57 28.54 -32.53
N SER A 155 -27.67 28.29 -33.22
CA SER A 155 -28.01 28.84 -34.53
C SER A 155 -29.51 29.02 -34.56
#